data_AF-A0A7S1CUT7-F1
#
_entry.id   AF-A0A7S1CUT7-F1
#
_cell.length_a   1.000
_cell.length_b   1.000
_cell.length_c   1.000
_cell.angle_alpha   90.00
_cell.angle_beta   90.00
_cell.angle_gamma   90.00
#
_symmetry.space_group_name_H-M   'P 1'
#
loop_
_entity.id
_entity.type
_entity.pdbx_description
1 polymer ?
#
loop_
_entity_poly.entity_id
_entity_poly.type
_entity_poly.pdbx_seq_one_letter_code
_entity_poly.pdbx_strand_id
1 'polypeptide(L)'
;EKCAITTRVASSFVRIGHLDLFARRVEMVQAKLAAAKEKNDGDDLAMSIKDTQQYQELEDMMWHACFREYYDEAYAPYWESKDAKSAAIALMDAAMVRIAKMVAGWVRVGFVQGNFNADNCLVGGRTMDYGPFGFLDVYHPLSAKWTGSGDHFGFMNQPNAGYANFAVLAESLLPIVEANGGDADITRGEMLKKASEVFEKAVDEAITAKMGLDVGPPDMVKISDDLYGEIEPMLRTARADWTLFWRQLTYVAAKYKPADGDNDYDGMLSTLLGDDDTNPFYDTLSDDNRDTLRAWLKKWHKELTRCHEFITFSDTEVVPIEERMRLANPKFTLKEWMLVDAYTKADPGKIPGNPFSFKAVKPDYSIVQELFELCKDPYGEGTPENQKKYYRRAPAESLSAGGTAFMS
;
A
#
# COMPACT_ATOMS: atom_id res chain seq x y z
N GLU A 1 6.50 17.66 -22.60
CA GLU A 1 5.63 18.80 -22.22
C GLU A 1 6.47 19.99 -21.78
N LYS A 2 5.93 20.96 -21.02
CA LYS A 2 6.74 21.94 -20.28
C LYS A 2 7.51 21.26 -19.15
N CYS A 3 8.68 21.78 -18.80
CA CYS A 3 9.40 21.32 -17.61
C CYS A 3 8.68 21.82 -16.34
N ALA A 4 8.54 20.94 -15.36
CA ALA A 4 8.07 21.25 -14.02
C ALA A 4 9.04 20.66 -12.99
N ILE A 5 9.19 21.32 -11.85
CA ILE A 5 10.03 20.87 -10.74
C ILE A 5 9.14 20.69 -9.51
N THR A 6 9.23 19.53 -8.87
CA THR A 6 8.56 19.26 -7.59
C THR A 6 9.60 19.12 -6.48
N THR A 7 9.35 19.77 -5.34
CA THR A 7 10.18 19.61 -4.15
C THR A 7 9.59 18.51 -3.28
N ARG A 8 10.33 17.42 -3.10
CA ARG A 8 9.96 16.33 -2.21
C ARG A 8 10.65 16.47 -0.87
N VAL A 9 9.91 16.21 0.20
CA VAL A 9 10.39 16.25 1.58
C VAL A 9 10.12 14.90 2.23
N ALA A 10 11.14 14.30 2.83
CA ALA A 10 11.04 13.05 3.58
C ALA A 10 12.15 13.01 4.64
N SER A 11 11.93 12.27 5.73
CA SER A 11 12.95 12.06 6.77
C SER A 11 14.19 11.36 6.22
N SER A 12 14.01 10.48 5.23
CA SER A 12 15.09 9.88 4.45
C SER A 12 14.57 9.34 3.11
N PHE A 13 15.51 9.19 2.16
CA PHE A 13 15.33 8.62 0.83
C PHE A 13 16.13 7.32 0.64
N VAL A 14 16.53 6.65 1.73
CA VAL A 14 17.25 5.38 1.66
C VAL A 14 16.32 4.29 1.11
N ARG A 15 16.72 3.73 -0.03
CA ARG A 15 16.03 2.67 -0.76
C ARG A 15 16.68 1.33 -0.46
N ILE A 16 15.91 0.24 -0.55
CA ILE A 16 16.45 -1.12 -0.47
C ILE A 16 17.50 -1.34 -1.55
N GLY A 17 17.29 -0.81 -2.76
CA GLY A 17 18.26 -0.86 -3.84
C GLY A 17 19.62 -0.21 -3.53
N HIS A 18 19.71 0.73 -2.58
CA HIS A 18 21.02 1.22 -2.13
C HIS A 18 21.76 0.12 -1.36
N LEU A 19 21.13 -0.52 -0.38
CA LEU A 19 21.73 -1.58 0.42
C LEU A 19 22.11 -2.78 -0.45
N ASP A 20 21.23 -3.20 -1.37
CA ASP A 20 21.51 -4.28 -2.34
C ASP A 20 22.75 -3.99 -3.19
N LEU A 21 22.90 -2.75 -3.67
CA LEU A 21 24.09 -2.34 -4.43
C LEU A 21 25.38 -2.48 -3.62
N PHE A 22 25.39 -2.07 -2.35
CA PHE A 22 26.57 -2.21 -1.48
C PHE A 22 26.83 -3.68 -1.10
N ALA A 23 25.78 -4.46 -0.83
CA ALA A 23 25.88 -5.89 -0.52
C ALA A 23 26.53 -6.68 -1.64
N ARG A 24 26.08 -6.51 -2.88
CA ARG A 24 26.67 -7.15 -4.06
C ARG A 24 28.15 -6.80 -4.24
N ARG A 25 28.57 -5.60 -3.85
CA ARG A 25 29.99 -5.21 -3.88
C ARG A 25 30.82 -5.97 -2.85
N VAL A 26 30.25 -6.25 -1.68
CA VAL A 26 30.87 -7.11 -0.66
C VAL A 26 30.98 -8.54 -1.17
N GLU A 27 29.91 -9.11 -1.71
CA GLU A 27 29.88 -10.47 -2.26
C GLU A 27 30.94 -10.67 -3.36
N MET A 28 31.09 -9.70 -4.27
CA MET A 28 32.13 -9.74 -5.30
C MET A 28 33.55 -9.78 -4.72
N VAL A 29 33.78 -9.11 -3.59
CA VAL A 29 35.08 -9.14 -2.90
C VAL A 29 35.27 -10.43 -2.13
N GLN A 30 34.24 -10.94 -1.44
CA GLN A 30 34.25 -12.25 -0.78
C GLN A 30 34.61 -13.36 -1.77
N ALA A 31 33.98 -13.39 -2.95
CA ALA A 31 34.26 -14.37 -3.99
C ALA A 31 35.72 -14.31 -4.48
N LYS A 32 36.28 -13.10 -4.66
CA LYS A 32 37.69 -12.92 -5.03
C LYS A 32 38.64 -13.40 -3.94
N LEU A 33 38.34 -13.11 -2.68
CA LEU A 33 39.15 -13.56 -1.54
C LEU A 33 39.11 -15.09 -1.41
N ALA A 34 37.95 -15.71 -1.57
CA ALA A 34 37.80 -17.17 -1.57
C ALA A 34 38.64 -17.83 -2.69
N ALA A 35 38.52 -17.32 -3.93
CA ALA A 35 39.28 -17.84 -5.07
C ALA A 35 40.80 -17.62 -4.94
N ALA A 36 41.25 -16.59 -4.21
CA ALA A 36 42.67 -16.37 -3.93
C ALA A 36 43.21 -17.35 -2.88
N LYS A 37 42.42 -17.67 -1.84
CA LYS A 37 42.77 -18.67 -0.81
C LYS A 37 42.93 -20.07 -1.39
N GLU A 38 42.08 -20.46 -2.35
CA GLU A 38 42.23 -21.75 -3.04
C GLU A 38 43.51 -21.86 -3.89
N LYS A 39 44.11 -20.74 -4.28
CA LYS A 39 45.31 -20.69 -5.14
C LYS A 39 46.62 -20.56 -4.38
N ASN A 40 46.60 -19.99 -3.17
CA ASN A 40 47.78 -19.77 -2.36
C ASN A 40 47.75 -20.70 -1.14
N ASP A 41 48.46 -21.83 -1.23
CA ASP A 41 48.65 -22.84 -0.17
C ASP A 41 49.62 -22.36 0.95
N GLY A 42 49.63 -21.05 1.23
CA GLY A 42 50.65 -20.39 2.04
C GLY A 42 50.08 -19.26 2.89
N ASP A 43 50.33 -19.37 4.19
CA ASP A 43 49.95 -18.51 5.30
C ASP A 43 50.51 -17.08 5.14
N ASP A 44 49.79 -16.20 4.43
CA ASP A 44 50.09 -14.76 4.39
C ASP A 44 48.82 -13.91 4.36
N LEU A 45 48.51 -13.31 5.51
CA LEU A 45 47.57 -12.21 5.77
C LEU A 45 46.27 -12.24 4.94
N ALA A 46 45.37 -13.18 5.26
CA ALA A 46 44.02 -13.15 4.73
C ALA A 46 43.29 -11.90 5.24
N MET A 47 43.28 -10.83 4.43
CA MET A 47 42.50 -9.61 4.67
C MET A 47 41.07 -10.02 5.05
N SER A 48 40.61 -9.60 6.24
CA SER A 48 39.24 -9.85 6.66
C SER A 48 38.29 -9.11 5.74
N ILE A 49 37.12 -9.67 5.47
CA ILE A 49 36.09 -8.93 4.71
C ILE A 49 35.75 -7.60 5.40
N LYS A 50 35.82 -7.55 6.74
CA LYS A 50 35.59 -6.35 7.54
C LYS A 50 36.59 -5.22 7.29
N ASP A 51 37.80 -5.57 6.85
CA ASP A 51 38.86 -4.60 6.56
C ASP A 51 38.73 -4.00 5.15
N THR A 52 37.78 -4.50 4.36
CA THR A 52 37.54 -4.02 2.99
C THR A 52 36.69 -2.77 2.98
N GLN A 53 36.99 -1.84 2.06
CA GLN A 53 36.20 -0.63 1.85
C GLN A 53 34.72 -0.96 1.53
N GLN A 54 34.47 -2.01 0.75
CA GLN A 54 33.12 -2.41 0.34
C GLN A 54 32.26 -2.80 1.54
N TYR A 55 32.85 -3.52 2.50
CA TYR A 55 32.15 -3.88 3.72
C TYR A 55 31.90 -2.65 4.61
N GLN A 56 32.92 -1.78 4.78
CA GLN A 56 32.77 -0.55 5.57
C GLN A 56 31.66 0.34 5.01
N GLU A 57 31.58 0.49 3.68
CA GLU A 57 30.52 1.27 3.04
C GLU A 57 29.12 0.65 3.20
N LEU A 58 29.01 -0.69 3.17
CA LEU A 58 27.75 -1.38 3.47
C LEU A 58 27.33 -1.17 4.93
N GLU A 59 28.27 -1.31 5.87
CA GLU A 59 28.01 -1.10 7.30
C GLU A 59 27.62 0.36 7.58
N ASP A 60 28.32 1.34 6.99
CA ASP A 60 27.98 2.76 7.10
C ASP A 60 26.59 3.06 6.53
N MET A 61 26.22 2.45 5.40
CA MET A 61 24.88 2.59 4.83
C MET A 61 23.81 1.98 5.74
N MET A 62 24.07 0.83 6.35
CA MET A 62 23.18 0.22 7.35
C MET A 62 23.02 1.11 8.58
N TRP A 63 24.11 1.62 9.16
CA TRP A 63 24.04 2.55 10.29
C TRP A 63 23.31 3.84 9.94
N HIS A 64 23.51 4.36 8.72
CA HIS A 64 22.76 5.52 8.24
C HIS A 64 21.26 5.22 8.13
N ALA A 65 20.88 4.05 7.61
CA ALA A 65 19.48 3.62 7.55
C ALA A 65 18.89 3.49 8.97
N CYS A 66 19.59 2.83 9.90
CA CYS A 66 19.19 2.75 11.30
C CYS A 66 18.96 4.15 11.90
N PHE A 67 19.93 5.06 11.76
CA PHE A 67 19.83 6.41 12.32
C PHE A 67 18.66 7.22 11.75
N ARG A 68 18.45 7.15 10.43
CA ARG A 68 17.46 8.01 9.74
C ARG A 68 16.04 7.46 9.75
N GLU A 69 15.90 6.14 9.87
CA GLU A 69 14.61 5.46 9.74
C GLU A 69 14.12 4.85 11.06
N TYR A 70 15.03 4.34 11.89
CA TYR A 70 14.73 3.49 13.05
C TYR A 70 15.68 3.77 14.21
N TYR A 71 15.73 5.04 14.65
CA TYR A 71 16.71 5.49 15.64
C TYR A 71 16.58 4.70 16.95
N ASP A 72 15.36 4.59 17.47
CA ASP A 72 15.10 3.95 18.76
C ASP A 72 15.18 2.42 18.66
N GLU A 73 14.74 1.84 17.54
CA GLU A 73 14.65 0.39 17.37
C GLU A 73 15.99 -0.26 16.96
N ALA A 74 16.78 0.41 16.10
CA ALA A 74 17.93 -0.19 15.44
C ALA A 74 19.25 0.60 15.54
N TYR A 75 19.24 1.88 15.95
CA TYR A 75 20.46 2.67 16.10
C TYR A 75 20.90 2.81 17.56
N ALA A 76 20.11 3.49 18.39
CA ALA A 76 20.45 3.82 19.77
C ALA A 76 20.85 2.62 20.63
N PRO A 77 20.18 1.45 20.54
CA PRO A 77 20.54 0.30 21.37
C PRO A 77 21.90 -0.34 21.04
N TYR A 78 22.44 -0.11 19.83
CA TYR A 78 23.57 -0.88 19.30
C TYR A 78 24.76 -0.04 18.83
N TRP A 79 24.57 1.27 18.63
CA TRP A 79 25.59 2.14 18.06
C TRP A 79 26.82 2.34 18.97
N GLU A 80 26.61 2.44 20.29
CA GLU A 80 27.71 2.63 21.25
C GLU A 80 28.60 1.38 21.36
N SER A 81 27.98 0.19 21.40
CA SER A 81 28.68 -1.09 21.46
C SER A 81 29.23 -1.56 20.11
N LYS A 82 28.85 -0.89 19.01
CA LYS A 82 29.14 -1.30 17.63
C LYS A 82 28.65 -2.72 17.32
N ASP A 83 27.52 -3.10 17.89
CA ASP A 83 26.88 -4.39 17.60
C ASP A 83 26.12 -4.33 16.27
N ALA A 84 26.87 -4.35 15.17
CA ALA A 84 26.33 -4.26 13.81
C ALA A 84 25.40 -5.43 13.46
N LYS A 85 25.62 -6.62 14.05
CA LYS A 85 24.75 -7.79 13.83
C LYS A 85 23.35 -7.53 14.39
N SER A 86 23.27 -7.15 15.66
CA SER A 86 21.97 -6.90 16.30
C SER A 86 21.27 -5.69 15.69
N ALA A 87 22.02 -4.65 15.28
CA ALA A 87 21.47 -3.51 14.55
C ALA A 87 20.88 -3.92 13.19
N ALA A 88 21.57 -4.77 12.41
CA ALA A 88 21.07 -5.25 11.12
C ALA A 88 19.79 -6.07 11.27
N ILE A 89 19.72 -6.95 12.29
CA ILE A 89 18.50 -7.72 12.60
C ILE A 89 17.36 -6.79 13.01
N ALA A 90 17.61 -5.83 13.89
CA ALA A 90 16.60 -4.85 14.31
C ALA A 90 16.11 -3.96 13.15
N LEU A 91 17.00 -3.60 12.23
CA LEU A 91 16.65 -2.87 11.00
C LEU A 91 15.71 -3.71 10.11
N MET A 92 16.03 -4.98 9.88
CA MET A 92 15.16 -5.89 9.13
C MET A 92 13.78 -6.00 9.78
N ASP A 93 13.74 -6.23 11.10
CA ASP A 93 12.49 -6.38 11.85
C ASP A 93 11.59 -5.14 11.74
N ALA A 94 12.16 -3.95 11.91
CA ALA A 94 11.40 -2.70 11.85
C ALA A 94 10.96 -2.36 10.42
N ALA A 95 11.83 -2.59 9.42
CA ALA A 95 11.53 -2.37 8.01
C ALA A 95 10.43 -3.29 7.50
N MET A 96 10.47 -4.58 7.84
CA MET A 96 9.44 -5.56 7.51
C MET A 96 8.05 -5.07 7.90
N VAL A 97 7.87 -4.61 9.15
CA VAL A 97 6.58 -4.15 9.66
C VAL A 97 6.10 -2.90 8.93
N ARG A 98 6.98 -1.90 8.69
CA ARG A 98 6.57 -0.67 8.00
C ARG A 98 6.25 -0.91 6.52
N ILE A 99 7.01 -1.77 5.83
CA ILE A 99 6.73 -2.12 4.43
C ILE A 99 5.42 -2.89 4.32
N ALA A 100 5.18 -3.89 5.18
CA ALA A 100 3.92 -4.64 5.22
C ALA A 100 2.71 -3.73 5.43
N LYS A 101 2.77 -2.81 6.40
CA LYS A 101 1.71 -1.81 6.65
C LYS A 101 1.50 -0.87 5.47
N MET A 102 2.56 -0.46 4.77
CA MET A 102 2.46 0.40 3.60
C MET A 102 1.69 -0.28 2.46
N VAL A 103 2.08 -1.51 2.09
CA VAL A 103 1.44 -2.23 0.97
C VAL A 103 0.02 -2.68 1.33
N ALA A 104 -0.24 -3.06 2.58
CA ALA A 104 -1.60 -3.31 3.06
C ALA A 104 -2.44 -2.02 3.02
N GLY A 105 -1.84 -0.88 3.37
CA GLY A 105 -2.44 0.44 3.25
C GLY A 105 -2.81 0.79 1.80
N TRP A 106 -1.99 0.40 0.82
CA TRP A 106 -2.30 0.57 -0.60
C TRP A 106 -3.53 -0.22 -1.01
N VAL A 107 -3.58 -1.51 -0.65
CA VAL A 107 -4.78 -2.35 -0.88
C VAL A 107 -6.00 -1.72 -0.21
N ARG A 108 -5.86 -1.26 1.05
CA ARG A 108 -6.96 -0.69 1.82
C ARG A 108 -7.65 0.46 1.10
N VAL A 109 -6.88 1.39 0.55
CA VAL A 109 -7.40 2.61 -0.10
C VAL A 109 -7.57 2.48 -1.62
N GLY A 110 -7.21 1.34 -2.20
CA GLY A 110 -7.30 1.14 -3.66
C GLY A 110 -6.18 1.81 -4.43
N PHE A 111 -5.01 2.02 -3.83
CA PHE A 111 -3.84 2.58 -4.51
C PHE A 111 -3.04 1.49 -5.23
N VAL A 112 -2.60 1.79 -6.45
CA VAL A 112 -1.75 0.93 -7.29
C VAL A 112 -0.47 1.70 -7.60
N GLN A 113 0.67 1.21 -7.13
CA GLN A 113 1.96 1.89 -7.34
C GLN A 113 2.51 1.68 -8.77
N GLY A 114 2.30 0.50 -9.35
CA GLY A 114 2.58 0.19 -10.77
C GLY A 114 4.03 -0.18 -11.12
N ASN A 115 5.02 0.22 -10.34
CA ASN A 115 6.44 -0.12 -10.57
C ASN A 115 7.20 -0.25 -9.24
N PHE A 116 6.90 -1.30 -8.46
CA PHE A 116 7.36 -1.42 -7.07
C PHE A 116 8.61 -2.28 -6.94
N ASN A 117 9.67 -1.91 -7.67
CA ASN A 117 10.99 -2.52 -7.56
C ASN A 117 11.74 -2.08 -6.29
N ALA A 118 12.83 -2.76 -5.94
CA ALA A 118 13.61 -2.50 -4.72
C ALA A 118 14.25 -1.10 -4.68
N ASP A 119 14.55 -0.51 -5.83
CA ASP A 119 14.95 0.89 -5.94
C ASP A 119 13.79 1.85 -5.64
N ASN A 120 12.54 1.48 -5.90
CA ASN A 120 11.36 2.27 -5.52
C ASN A 120 10.83 1.94 -4.11
N CYS A 121 11.45 0.99 -3.41
CA CYS A 121 11.09 0.62 -2.05
C CYS A 121 11.99 1.32 -1.02
N LEU A 122 11.42 2.25 -0.26
CA LEU A 122 12.11 2.84 0.87
C LEU A 122 12.24 1.86 2.04
N VAL A 123 13.42 1.82 2.65
CA VAL A 123 13.68 1.04 3.87
C VAL A 123 12.76 1.48 5.01
N GLY A 124 12.36 2.75 5.03
CA GLY A 124 11.42 3.33 6.00
C GLY A 124 9.95 2.92 5.84
N GLY A 125 9.58 2.14 4.81
CA GLY A 125 8.19 1.75 4.55
C GLY A 125 7.27 2.94 4.23
N ARG A 126 7.72 3.84 3.34
CA ARG A 126 6.95 5.01 2.87
C ARG A 126 6.81 4.99 1.37
N THR A 127 5.63 5.39 0.89
CA THR A 127 5.34 5.43 -0.56
C THR A 127 6.19 6.47 -1.25
N MET A 128 6.77 6.08 -2.38
CA MET A 128 7.72 6.88 -3.10
C MET A 128 7.57 6.68 -4.61
N ASP A 129 8.09 7.63 -5.38
CA ASP A 129 8.19 7.59 -6.84
C ASP A 129 6.82 7.39 -7.50
N TYR A 130 5.98 8.39 -7.30
CA TYR A 130 4.69 8.60 -7.95
C TYR A 130 4.88 8.83 -9.46
N GLY A 131 5.16 7.75 -10.18
CA GLY A 131 5.22 7.70 -11.64
C GLY A 131 3.88 7.23 -12.21
N PRO A 132 3.78 6.00 -12.75
CA PRO A 132 2.53 5.48 -13.28
C PRO A 132 1.69 4.81 -12.19
N PHE A 133 1.41 5.55 -11.13
CA PHE A 133 0.52 5.11 -10.05
C PHE A 133 -0.93 5.47 -10.38
N GLY A 134 -1.88 4.96 -9.60
CA GLY A 134 -3.22 5.53 -9.56
C GLY A 134 -4.12 4.81 -8.57
N PHE A 135 -5.30 5.38 -8.36
CA PHE A 135 -6.35 4.75 -7.56
C PHE A 135 -7.27 3.91 -8.45
N LEU A 136 -7.85 2.87 -7.87
CA LEU A 136 -8.84 2.05 -8.52
C LEU A 136 -10.15 2.82 -8.73
N ASP A 137 -10.65 2.69 -9.96
CA ASP A 137 -12.06 2.85 -10.27
C ASP A 137 -12.70 1.47 -10.10
N VAL A 138 -12.83 0.73 -11.22
CA VAL A 138 -13.28 -0.66 -11.25
C VAL A 138 -12.25 -1.58 -10.60
N TYR A 139 -12.70 -2.39 -9.64
CA TYR A 139 -11.89 -3.40 -8.99
C TYR A 139 -11.53 -4.54 -9.95
N HIS A 140 -10.24 -4.83 -10.01
CA HIS A 140 -9.69 -6.06 -10.57
C HIS A 140 -8.40 -6.38 -9.81
N PRO A 141 -8.15 -7.65 -9.42
CA PRO A 141 -7.01 -8.00 -8.59
C PRO A 141 -5.67 -7.74 -9.27
N LEU A 142 -5.63 -7.82 -10.60
CA LEU A 142 -4.44 -7.53 -11.41
C LEU A 142 -4.46 -6.12 -12.01
N SER A 143 -5.32 -5.21 -11.51
CA SER A 143 -5.33 -3.83 -11.99
C SER A 143 -3.95 -3.19 -11.84
N ALA A 144 -3.46 -2.62 -12.93
CA ALA A 144 -2.20 -1.91 -13.02
C ALA A 144 -2.38 -0.68 -13.90
N LYS A 145 -1.85 0.48 -13.48
CA LYS A 145 -1.91 1.69 -14.29
C LYS A 145 -0.82 1.68 -15.36
N TRP A 146 0.37 1.15 -15.10
CA TRP A 146 1.40 0.97 -16.12
C TRP A 146 1.27 -0.36 -16.84
N THR A 147 1.28 -0.38 -18.17
CA THR A 147 1.20 -1.65 -18.92
C THR A 147 2.40 -2.57 -18.70
N GLY A 148 3.58 -2.01 -18.40
CA GLY A 148 4.78 -2.79 -18.08
C GLY A 148 4.80 -3.42 -16.69
N SER A 149 3.77 -3.18 -15.86
CA SER A 149 3.66 -3.75 -14.50
C SER A 149 3.65 -5.27 -14.48
N GLY A 150 3.16 -5.90 -15.56
CA GLY A 150 2.82 -7.32 -15.58
C GLY A 150 1.87 -7.71 -14.43
N ASP A 151 1.76 -9.01 -14.18
CA ASP A 151 0.91 -9.50 -13.09
C ASP A 151 1.52 -9.23 -11.71
N HIS A 152 2.85 -9.20 -11.60
CA HIS A 152 3.57 -9.12 -10.32
C HIS A 152 3.37 -7.79 -9.57
N PHE A 153 3.06 -6.69 -10.26
CA PHE A 153 2.69 -5.40 -9.64
C PHE A 153 1.19 -5.08 -9.72
N GLY A 154 0.36 -6.06 -10.08
CA GLY A 154 -1.10 -5.92 -10.01
C GLY A 154 -1.57 -5.56 -8.60
N PHE A 155 -2.72 -4.88 -8.51
CA PHE A 155 -3.26 -4.31 -7.27
C PHE A 155 -3.18 -5.22 -6.04
N MET A 156 -3.71 -6.44 -6.12
CA MET A 156 -3.72 -7.43 -5.02
C MET A 156 -2.39 -8.17 -4.88
N ASN A 157 -1.45 -8.02 -5.81
CA ASN A 157 -0.10 -8.58 -5.73
C ASN A 157 0.92 -7.63 -5.08
N GLN A 158 0.54 -6.38 -4.79
CA GLN A 158 1.43 -5.42 -4.12
C GLN A 158 1.98 -5.91 -2.76
N PRO A 159 1.23 -6.66 -1.92
CA PRO A 159 1.80 -7.28 -0.73
C PRO A 159 2.92 -8.28 -1.04
N ASN A 160 2.75 -9.12 -2.06
CA ASN A 160 3.77 -10.05 -2.52
C ASN A 160 5.01 -9.32 -3.06
N ALA A 161 4.81 -8.23 -3.80
CA ALA A 161 5.91 -7.37 -4.26
C ALA A 161 6.66 -6.72 -3.09
N GLY A 162 5.95 -6.28 -2.04
CA GLY A 162 6.55 -5.77 -0.82
C GLY A 162 7.35 -6.82 -0.06
N TYR A 163 6.83 -8.05 0.03
CA TYR A 163 7.55 -9.19 0.61
C TYR A 163 8.82 -9.50 -0.18
N ALA A 164 8.75 -9.52 -1.52
CA ALA A 164 9.91 -9.74 -2.38
C ALA A 164 10.98 -8.64 -2.19
N ASN A 165 10.56 -7.38 -2.09
CA ASN A 165 11.48 -6.27 -1.78
C ASN A 165 12.11 -6.42 -0.38
N PHE A 166 11.33 -6.82 0.62
CA PHE A 166 11.88 -7.12 1.95
C PHE A 166 12.90 -8.27 1.89
N ALA A 167 12.64 -9.33 1.12
CA ALA A 167 13.58 -10.42 0.95
C ALA A 167 14.93 -9.93 0.39
N VAL A 168 14.90 -9.01 -0.59
CA VAL A 168 16.13 -8.35 -1.09
C VAL A 168 16.85 -7.59 0.02
N LEU A 169 16.13 -6.83 0.86
CA LEU A 169 16.73 -6.16 2.02
C LEU A 169 17.38 -7.16 2.99
N ALA A 170 16.70 -8.27 3.27
CA ALA A 170 17.20 -9.30 4.17
C ALA A 170 18.51 -9.89 3.65
N GLU A 171 18.54 -10.33 2.38
CA GLU A 171 19.78 -10.81 1.74
C GLU A 171 20.90 -9.76 1.79
N SER A 172 20.56 -8.49 1.53
CA SER A 172 21.54 -7.39 1.51
C SER A 172 22.25 -7.15 2.85
N LEU A 173 21.64 -7.57 3.96
CA LEU A 173 22.17 -7.38 5.31
C LEU A 173 22.86 -8.64 5.86
N LEU A 174 22.72 -9.81 5.22
CA LEU A 174 23.38 -11.03 5.63
C LEU A 174 24.92 -10.94 5.66
N PRO A 175 25.61 -10.23 4.73
CA PRO A 175 27.06 -10.07 4.83
C PRO A 175 27.52 -9.37 6.12
N ILE A 176 26.71 -8.45 6.66
CA ILE A 176 26.97 -7.83 7.97
C ILE A 176 26.78 -8.86 9.09
N VAL A 177 25.69 -9.63 9.05
CA VAL A 177 25.40 -10.65 10.07
C VAL A 177 26.53 -11.69 10.13
N GLU A 178 26.93 -12.22 8.97
CA GLU A 178 27.99 -13.22 8.85
C GLU A 178 29.34 -12.70 9.35
N ALA A 179 29.75 -11.51 8.91
CA ALA A 179 31.02 -10.91 9.31
C ALA A 179 31.08 -10.62 10.83
N ASN A 180 29.93 -10.55 11.50
CA ASN A 180 29.81 -10.32 12.95
C ASN A 180 29.39 -11.59 13.72
N GLY A 181 29.73 -12.77 13.18
CA GLY A 181 29.61 -14.06 13.84
C GLY A 181 28.16 -14.55 13.99
N GLY A 182 27.25 -14.05 13.17
CA GLY A 182 25.91 -14.61 12.99
C GLY A 182 25.90 -15.68 11.90
N ASP A 183 24.87 -16.53 11.93
CA ASP A 183 24.62 -17.52 10.89
C ASP A 183 23.66 -16.93 9.85
N ALA A 184 24.16 -16.76 8.62
CA ALA A 184 23.39 -16.14 7.54
C ALA A 184 22.19 -16.99 7.11
N ASP A 185 22.31 -18.32 7.09
CA ASP A 185 21.26 -19.22 6.63
C ASP A 185 20.12 -19.32 7.66
N ILE A 186 20.48 -19.40 8.95
CA ILE A 186 19.49 -19.34 10.04
C ILE A 186 18.77 -17.99 10.03
N THR A 187 19.53 -16.88 9.97
CA THR A 187 18.94 -15.53 9.97
C THR A 187 18.02 -15.32 8.78
N ARG A 188 18.42 -15.75 7.58
CA ARG A 188 17.58 -15.72 6.37
C ARG A 188 16.27 -16.46 6.61
N GLY A 189 16.34 -17.72 7.06
CA GLY A 189 15.17 -18.56 7.27
C GLY A 189 14.18 -17.94 8.27
N GLU A 190 14.68 -17.41 9.38
CA GLU A 190 13.87 -16.76 10.40
C GLU A 190 13.21 -15.47 9.90
N MET A 191 13.97 -14.59 9.23
CA MET A 191 13.47 -13.32 8.72
C MET A 191 12.41 -13.51 7.62
N LEU A 192 12.63 -14.42 6.67
CA LEU A 192 11.68 -14.66 5.58
C LEU A 192 10.39 -15.33 6.10
N LYS A 193 10.50 -16.27 7.04
CA LYS A 193 9.32 -16.87 7.69
C LYS A 193 8.50 -15.80 8.42
N LYS A 194 9.16 -15.00 9.24
CA LYS A 194 8.51 -13.91 9.98
C LYS A 194 7.86 -12.89 9.05
N ALA A 195 8.51 -12.56 7.94
CA ALA A 195 7.96 -11.65 6.95
C ALA A 195 6.69 -12.18 6.28
N SER A 196 6.63 -13.47 5.94
CA SER A 196 5.40 -14.06 5.39
C SER A 196 4.21 -13.81 6.33
N GLU A 197 4.38 -14.11 7.63
CA GLU A 197 3.34 -13.93 8.65
C GLU A 197 2.97 -12.44 8.84
N VAL A 198 3.95 -11.53 8.83
CA VAL A 198 3.73 -10.09 9.04
C VAL A 198 3.01 -9.45 7.85
N PHE A 199 3.34 -9.83 6.62
CA PHE A 199 2.68 -9.30 5.42
C PHE A 199 1.25 -9.79 5.29
N GLU A 200 1.00 -11.09 5.51
CA GLU A 200 -0.34 -11.68 5.53
C GLU A 200 -1.22 -10.98 6.58
N LYS A 201 -0.73 -10.92 7.82
CA LYS A 201 -1.43 -10.24 8.91
C LYS A 201 -1.75 -8.78 8.62
N ALA A 202 -0.84 -8.03 7.99
CA ALA A 202 -1.08 -6.63 7.67
C ALA A 202 -2.23 -6.46 6.67
N VAL A 203 -2.33 -7.34 5.66
CA VAL A 203 -3.44 -7.35 4.69
C VAL A 203 -4.75 -7.72 5.37
N ASP A 204 -4.73 -8.76 6.20
CA ASP A 204 -5.90 -9.20 6.97
C ASP A 204 -6.43 -8.08 7.86
N GLU A 205 -5.56 -7.41 8.63
CA GLU A 205 -5.92 -6.26 9.47
C GLU A 205 -6.54 -5.13 8.63
N ALA A 206 -5.98 -4.85 7.45
CA ALA A 206 -6.50 -3.83 6.57
C ALA A 206 -7.91 -4.16 6.04
N ILE A 207 -8.15 -5.39 5.58
CA ILE A 207 -9.47 -5.83 5.08
C ILE A 207 -10.49 -5.92 6.22
N THR A 208 -10.09 -6.44 7.38
CA THR A 208 -10.92 -6.53 8.59
C THR A 208 -11.38 -5.14 9.04
N ALA A 209 -10.48 -4.14 9.04
CA ALA A 209 -10.82 -2.76 9.38
C ALA A 209 -11.81 -2.12 8.39
N LYS A 210 -11.73 -2.43 7.09
CA LYS A 210 -12.69 -1.93 6.10
C LYS A 210 -14.11 -2.41 6.37
N MET A 211 -14.25 -3.62 6.91
CA MET A 211 -15.53 -4.22 7.30
C MET A 211 -15.98 -3.85 8.72
N GLY A 212 -15.15 -3.16 9.52
CA GLY A 212 -15.49 -2.78 10.90
C GLY A 212 -15.40 -3.92 11.91
N LEU A 213 -14.64 -4.98 11.57
CA LEU A 213 -14.52 -6.18 12.40
C LEU A 213 -13.25 -6.20 13.27
N ASP A 214 -12.43 -5.14 13.19
CA ASP A 214 -11.10 -5.03 13.79
C ASP A 214 -11.11 -4.79 15.31
N VAL A 215 -12.30 -4.68 15.89
CA VAL A 215 -12.54 -4.51 17.32
C VAL A 215 -13.27 -5.69 17.97
N GLY A 216 -13.60 -6.71 17.18
CA GLY A 216 -14.30 -7.87 17.70
C GLY A 216 -13.39 -8.91 18.36
N PRO A 217 -13.94 -10.09 18.69
CA PRO A 217 -13.18 -11.17 19.29
C PRO A 217 -12.06 -11.72 18.35
N PRO A 218 -11.10 -12.50 18.89
CA PRO A 218 -9.92 -12.93 18.13
C PRO A 218 -10.19 -13.73 16.84
N ASP A 219 -11.37 -14.32 16.67
CA ASP A 219 -11.76 -15.06 15.47
C ASP A 219 -12.17 -14.16 14.29
N MET A 220 -12.30 -12.84 14.50
CA MET A 220 -12.77 -11.90 13.47
C MET A 220 -11.87 -11.80 12.25
N VAL A 221 -10.57 -12.01 12.39
CA VAL A 221 -9.64 -12.01 11.25
C VAL A 221 -10.01 -13.10 10.25
N LYS A 222 -10.25 -14.33 10.74
CA LYS A 222 -10.63 -15.46 9.89
C LYS A 222 -12.03 -15.26 9.28
N ILE A 223 -12.96 -14.73 10.07
CA ILE A 223 -14.32 -14.43 9.59
C ILE A 223 -14.28 -13.35 8.50
N SER A 224 -13.41 -12.35 8.65
CA SER A 224 -13.18 -11.31 7.64
C SER A 224 -12.63 -11.91 6.36
N ASP A 225 -11.67 -12.84 6.43
CA ASP A 225 -11.16 -13.55 5.24
C ASP A 225 -12.27 -14.34 4.53
N ASP A 226 -13.07 -15.11 5.28
CA ASP A 226 -14.21 -15.85 4.73
C ASP A 226 -15.23 -14.89 4.05
N LEU A 227 -15.59 -13.78 4.70
CA LEU A 227 -16.49 -12.77 4.15
C LEU A 227 -15.90 -12.09 2.90
N TYR A 228 -14.59 -11.81 2.89
CA TYR A 228 -13.91 -11.24 1.74
C TYR A 228 -13.91 -12.24 0.56
N GLY A 229 -13.60 -13.51 0.81
CA GLY A 229 -13.63 -14.57 -0.18
C GLY A 229 -15.03 -14.80 -0.80
N GLU A 230 -16.09 -14.57 -0.03
CA GLU A 230 -17.47 -14.64 -0.53
C GLU A 230 -17.85 -13.45 -1.43
N ILE A 231 -17.40 -12.23 -1.11
CA ILE A 231 -17.81 -11.01 -1.83
C ILE A 231 -16.89 -10.65 -3.01
N GLU A 232 -15.60 -10.98 -2.94
CA GLU A 232 -14.60 -10.65 -3.98
C GLU A 232 -15.04 -11.06 -5.38
N PRO A 233 -15.58 -12.27 -5.63
CA PRO A 233 -15.97 -12.68 -6.97
C PRO A 233 -17.02 -11.76 -7.56
N MET A 234 -17.94 -11.25 -6.72
CA MET A 234 -18.95 -10.30 -7.17
C MET A 234 -18.35 -8.91 -7.40
N LEU A 235 -17.48 -8.43 -6.52
CA LEU A 235 -16.78 -7.14 -6.73
C LEU A 235 -16.05 -7.14 -8.07
N ARG A 236 -15.46 -8.27 -8.44
CA ARG A 236 -14.76 -8.44 -9.72
C ARG A 236 -15.71 -8.56 -10.91
N THR A 237 -16.69 -9.46 -10.84
CA THR A 237 -17.55 -9.79 -11.99
C THR A 237 -18.58 -8.72 -12.31
N ALA A 238 -19.15 -8.06 -11.29
CA ALA A 238 -20.07 -6.93 -11.47
C ALA A 238 -19.35 -5.58 -11.56
N ARG A 239 -18.02 -5.61 -11.69
CA ARG A 239 -17.15 -4.44 -11.86
C ARG A 239 -17.45 -3.39 -10.80
N ALA A 240 -17.26 -3.71 -9.52
CA ALA A 240 -17.49 -2.77 -8.43
C ALA A 240 -16.42 -1.67 -8.40
N ASP A 241 -16.82 -0.45 -8.05
CA ASP A 241 -15.95 0.65 -7.71
C ASP A 241 -15.40 0.42 -6.30
N TRP A 242 -14.07 0.30 -6.19
CA TRP A 242 -13.43 -0.07 -4.91
C TRP A 242 -13.74 0.96 -3.81
N THR A 243 -13.68 2.25 -4.13
CA THR A 243 -13.88 3.30 -3.12
C THR A 243 -15.35 3.38 -2.70
N LEU A 244 -16.28 3.38 -3.66
CA LEU A 244 -17.71 3.50 -3.36
C LEU A 244 -18.23 2.29 -2.58
N PHE A 245 -17.89 1.05 -2.95
CA PHE A 245 -18.44 -0.13 -2.28
C PHE A 245 -18.15 -0.10 -0.78
N TRP A 246 -16.88 0.09 -0.44
CA TRP A 246 -16.44 0.11 0.95
C TRP A 246 -16.92 1.34 1.70
N ARG A 247 -17.05 2.52 1.04
CA ARG A 247 -17.61 3.71 1.68
C ARG A 247 -19.12 3.57 1.94
N GLN A 248 -19.88 3.05 0.98
CA GLN A 248 -21.32 2.82 1.12
C GLN A 248 -21.63 1.83 2.25
N LEU A 249 -20.80 0.79 2.43
CA LEU A 249 -20.91 -0.14 3.55
C LEU A 249 -20.85 0.57 4.92
N THR A 250 -20.10 1.68 5.04
CA THR A 250 -20.05 2.48 6.28
C THR A 250 -21.38 3.18 6.59
N TYR A 251 -22.15 3.57 5.58
CA TYR A 251 -23.49 4.14 5.80
C TYR A 251 -24.51 3.07 6.16
N VAL A 252 -24.33 1.84 5.66
CA VAL A 252 -25.11 0.68 6.13
C VAL A 252 -24.86 0.47 7.62
N ALA A 253 -23.58 0.41 8.05
CA ALA A 253 -23.22 0.27 9.47
C ALA A 253 -23.79 1.40 10.35
N ALA A 254 -23.76 2.64 9.86
CA ALA A 254 -24.26 3.79 10.60
C ALA A 254 -25.79 3.81 10.74
N LYS A 255 -26.51 3.34 9.72
CA LYS A 255 -27.99 3.37 9.66
C LYS A 255 -28.63 2.17 10.35
N TYR A 256 -28.09 0.96 10.13
CA TYR A 256 -28.65 -0.30 10.63
C TYR A 256 -27.83 -0.81 11.81
N LYS A 257 -27.97 -0.15 12.96
CA LYS A 257 -27.12 -0.44 14.11
C LYS A 257 -27.49 -1.81 14.71
N PRO A 258 -26.49 -2.63 15.05
CA PRO A 258 -26.71 -3.91 15.72
C PRO A 258 -27.62 -3.86 16.96
N ALA A 259 -27.51 -2.81 17.78
CA ALA A 259 -28.28 -2.66 19.01
C ALA A 259 -29.79 -2.52 18.80
N ASP A 260 -30.23 -2.14 17.59
CA ASP A 260 -31.63 -1.90 17.27
C ASP A 260 -32.37 -3.19 16.84
N GLY A 261 -31.65 -4.31 16.71
CA GLY A 261 -32.21 -5.58 16.23
C GLY A 261 -32.70 -5.52 14.77
N ASP A 262 -32.17 -4.58 13.99
CA ASP A 262 -32.62 -4.31 12.64
C ASP A 262 -32.23 -5.44 11.67
N ASN A 263 -33.24 -6.02 11.04
CA ASN A 263 -33.10 -7.11 10.06
C ASN A 263 -33.64 -6.71 8.68
N ASP A 264 -33.74 -5.40 8.39
CA ASP A 264 -34.13 -4.87 7.08
C ASP A 264 -32.99 -5.01 6.06
N TYR A 265 -32.72 -6.24 5.63
CA TYR A 265 -31.65 -6.53 4.67
C TYR A 265 -31.93 -5.94 3.28
N ASP A 266 -33.20 -5.71 2.91
CA ASP A 266 -33.55 -5.00 1.68
C ASP A 266 -33.21 -3.51 1.79
N GLY A 267 -33.47 -2.89 2.94
CA GLY A 267 -33.03 -1.55 3.26
C GLY A 267 -31.51 -1.41 3.30
N MET A 268 -30.79 -2.38 3.89
CA MET A 268 -29.32 -2.43 3.89
C MET A 268 -28.79 -2.48 2.45
N LEU A 269 -29.35 -3.37 1.63
CA LEU A 269 -29.00 -3.48 0.21
C LEU A 269 -29.28 -2.16 -0.53
N SER A 270 -30.44 -1.55 -0.32
CA SER A 270 -30.78 -0.25 -0.92
C SER A 270 -29.82 0.86 -0.47
N THR A 271 -29.32 0.82 0.76
CA THR A 271 -28.37 1.80 1.30
C THR A 271 -26.97 1.59 0.73
N LEU A 272 -26.54 0.33 0.59
CA LEU A 272 -25.28 -0.04 -0.07
C LEU A 272 -25.27 0.39 -1.54
N LEU A 273 -26.38 0.17 -2.25
CA LEU A 273 -26.51 0.50 -3.67
C LEU A 273 -26.71 1.99 -3.93
N GLY A 274 -27.06 2.79 -2.91
CA GLY A 274 -27.22 4.23 -3.06
C GLY A 274 -28.19 4.64 -4.18
N ASP A 275 -27.87 5.78 -4.80
CA ASP A 275 -28.53 6.28 -6.01
C ASP A 275 -27.69 5.98 -7.26
N ASP A 276 -28.12 6.47 -8.42
CA ASP A 276 -27.44 6.21 -9.70
C ASP A 276 -25.97 6.69 -9.72
N ASP A 277 -25.64 7.78 -9.04
CA ASP A 277 -24.28 8.33 -9.00
C ASP A 277 -23.38 7.56 -8.02
N THR A 278 -23.94 7.09 -6.90
CA THR A 278 -23.21 6.46 -5.79
C THR A 278 -23.28 4.93 -5.79
N ASN A 279 -24.03 4.33 -6.71
CA ASN A 279 -24.05 2.88 -6.87
C ASN A 279 -22.63 2.35 -7.14
N PRO A 280 -22.12 1.43 -6.32
CA PRO A 280 -20.76 0.95 -6.48
C PRO A 280 -20.58 0.06 -7.71
N PHE A 281 -21.62 -0.55 -8.28
CA PHE A 281 -21.47 -1.48 -9.40
C PHE A 281 -21.62 -0.77 -10.73
N TYR A 282 -20.65 -0.93 -11.64
CA TYR A 282 -20.76 -0.38 -13.00
C TYR A 282 -21.77 -1.16 -13.85
N ASP A 283 -21.91 -2.47 -13.58
CA ASP A 283 -22.85 -3.33 -14.28
C ASP A 283 -24.16 -3.47 -13.48
N THR A 284 -25.28 -3.61 -14.18
CA THR A 284 -26.58 -3.87 -13.55
C THR A 284 -26.58 -5.25 -12.89
N LEU A 285 -26.86 -5.29 -11.59
CA LEU A 285 -26.97 -6.55 -10.86
C LEU A 285 -28.25 -7.31 -11.24
N SER A 286 -28.12 -8.60 -11.54
CA SER A 286 -29.25 -9.54 -11.62
C SER A 286 -29.91 -9.75 -10.25
N ASP A 287 -31.09 -10.36 -10.25
CA ASP A 287 -31.78 -10.73 -9.02
C ASP A 287 -30.93 -11.72 -8.19
N ASP A 288 -30.28 -12.70 -8.83
CA ASP A 288 -29.36 -13.64 -8.16
C ASP A 288 -28.17 -12.91 -7.49
N ASN A 289 -27.61 -11.89 -8.14
CA ASN A 289 -26.54 -11.08 -7.57
C ASN A 289 -27.04 -10.28 -6.36
N ARG A 290 -28.25 -9.72 -6.45
CA ARG A 290 -28.89 -9.00 -5.34
C ARG A 290 -29.18 -9.92 -4.16
N ASP A 291 -29.64 -11.14 -4.42
CA ASP A 291 -29.88 -12.15 -3.40
C ASP A 291 -28.58 -12.58 -2.71
N THR A 292 -27.51 -12.74 -3.48
CA THR A 292 -26.16 -13.03 -2.97
C THR A 292 -25.64 -11.88 -2.10
N LEU A 293 -25.79 -10.62 -2.51
CA LEU A 293 -25.43 -9.46 -1.67
C LEU A 293 -26.25 -9.40 -0.39
N ARG A 294 -27.56 -9.68 -0.46
CA ARG A 294 -28.43 -9.69 0.71
C ARG A 294 -27.98 -10.75 1.71
N ALA A 295 -27.65 -11.95 1.22
CA ALA A 295 -27.13 -13.04 2.05
C ALA A 295 -25.79 -12.67 2.70
N TRP A 296 -24.89 -12.03 1.94
CA TRP A 296 -23.62 -11.55 2.45
C TRP A 296 -23.79 -10.45 3.51
N LEU A 297 -24.62 -9.43 3.25
CA LEU A 297 -24.94 -8.36 4.21
C LEU A 297 -25.48 -8.91 5.52
N LYS A 298 -26.35 -9.93 5.44
CA LYS A 298 -26.87 -10.62 6.62
C LYS A 298 -25.76 -11.27 7.46
N LYS A 299 -24.81 -11.95 6.81
CA LYS A 299 -23.66 -12.54 7.51
C LYS A 299 -22.77 -11.46 8.11
N TRP A 300 -22.35 -10.48 7.31
CA TRP A 300 -21.50 -9.38 7.77
C TRP A 300 -22.13 -8.62 8.95
N HIS A 301 -23.42 -8.26 8.87
CA HIS A 301 -24.13 -7.52 9.93
C HIS A 301 -24.24 -8.31 11.24
N LYS A 302 -24.41 -9.64 11.15
CA LYS A 302 -24.35 -10.53 12.33
C LYS A 302 -22.98 -10.47 13.00
N GLU A 303 -21.89 -10.48 12.23
CA GLU A 303 -20.54 -10.44 12.79
C GLU A 303 -20.17 -9.04 13.30
N LEU A 304 -20.65 -7.98 12.64
CA LEU A 304 -20.61 -6.60 13.14
C LEU A 304 -21.32 -6.47 14.50
N THR A 305 -22.43 -7.18 14.68
CA THR A 305 -23.17 -7.24 15.95
C THR A 305 -22.34 -7.87 17.06
N ARG A 306 -21.65 -8.98 16.79
CA ARG A 306 -20.71 -9.59 17.73
C ARG A 306 -19.56 -8.64 18.11
N CYS A 307 -19.07 -7.84 17.16
CA CYS A 307 -18.05 -6.82 17.44
C CYS A 307 -18.60 -5.73 18.37
N HIS A 308 -19.83 -5.26 18.13
CA HIS A 308 -20.49 -4.27 18.98
C HIS A 308 -20.71 -4.76 20.42
N GLU A 309 -21.17 -6.00 20.57
CA GLU A 309 -21.31 -6.64 21.88
C GLU A 309 -19.96 -6.72 22.59
N PHE A 310 -18.91 -7.20 21.89
CA PHE A 310 -17.57 -7.36 22.45
C PHE A 310 -16.99 -6.06 23.02
N ILE A 311 -17.08 -4.95 22.30
CA ILE A 311 -16.58 -3.64 22.78
C ILE A 311 -17.43 -3.04 23.88
N THR A 312 -18.72 -3.36 23.94
CA THR A 312 -19.61 -2.88 25.02
C THR A 312 -19.23 -3.53 26.36
N PHE A 313 -18.73 -4.77 26.34
CA PHE A 313 -18.25 -5.45 27.53
C PHE A 313 -16.83 -5.01 27.97
N SER A 314 -16.06 -4.32 27.13
CA SER A 314 -14.66 -4.00 27.43
C SER A 314 -14.44 -2.70 28.23
N ASP A 315 -15.51 -1.98 28.60
CA ASP A 315 -15.52 -0.79 29.48
C ASP A 315 -14.55 0.34 29.08
N THR A 316 -14.20 0.39 27.79
CA THR A 316 -13.34 1.40 27.18
C THR A 316 -14.18 2.35 26.33
N GLU A 317 -13.88 3.66 26.37
CA GLU A 317 -14.43 4.62 25.42
C GLU A 317 -13.87 4.31 24.02
N VAL A 318 -14.62 3.50 23.25
CA VAL A 318 -14.22 3.07 21.90
C VAL A 318 -14.90 3.97 20.87
N VAL A 319 -14.12 4.45 19.89
CA VAL A 319 -14.66 5.09 18.68
C VAL A 319 -15.74 4.19 18.06
N PRO A 320 -16.95 4.70 17.77
CA PRO A 320 -18.03 3.90 17.19
C PRO A 320 -17.56 3.15 15.93
N ILE A 321 -18.04 1.92 15.74
CA ILE A 321 -17.57 1.02 14.67
C ILE A 321 -17.75 1.67 13.30
N GLU A 322 -18.88 2.35 13.06
CA GLU A 322 -19.14 3.05 11.81
C GLU A 322 -18.10 4.16 11.54
N GLU A 323 -17.60 4.82 12.58
CA GLU A 323 -16.58 5.86 12.46
C GLU A 323 -15.20 5.25 12.19
N ARG A 324 -14.88 4.11 12.83
CA ARG A 324 -13.67 3.33 12.49
C ARG A 324 -13.69 2.90 11.02
N MET A 325 -14.84 2.42 10.55
CA MET A 325 -15.02 2.07 9.15
C MET A 325 -14.84 3.28 8.22
N ARG A 326 -15.35 4.47 8.59
CA ARG A 326 -15.11 5.69 7.81
C ARG A 326 -13.63 6.06 7.73
N LEU A 327 -12.86 5.88 8.81
CA LEU A 327 -11.40 6.12 8.83
C LEU A 327 -10.59 5.04 8.10
N ALA A 328 -11.15 3.85 7.90
CA ALA A 328 -10.58 2.79 7.07
C ALA A 328 -10.92 2.97 5.58
N ASN A 329 -12.04 3.63 5.26
CA ASN A 329 -12.61 3.72 3.93
C ASN A 329 -12.73 5.19 3.48
N PRO A 330 -11.75 5.72 2.71
CA PRO A 330 -11.83 7.10 2.23
C PRO A 330 -13.07 7.30 1.37
N LYS A 331 -13.66 8.50 1.44
CA LYS A 331 -14.74 8.92 0.55
C LYS A 331 -14.18 9.41 -0.79
N PHE A 332 -13.05 10.09 -0.75
CA PHE A 332 -12.42 10.68 -1.92
C PHE A 332 -11.02 10.10 -2.15
N THR A 333 -10.79 9.61 -3.36
CA THR A 333 -9.49 9.17 -3.86
C THR A 333 -9.19 9.91 -5.16
N LEU A 334 -7.92 10.19 -5.44
CA LEU A 334 -7.49 10.91 -6.65
C LEU A 334 -7.53 9.98 -7.87
N LYS A 335 -8.74 9.72 -8.36
CA LYS A 335 -8.97 8.92 -9.56
C LYS A 335 -8.46 9.67 -10.79
N GLU A 336 -7.90 8.94 -11.74
CA GLU A 336 -7.18 9.53 -12.89
C GLU A 336 -8.09 10.47 -13.71
N TRP A 337 -9.36 10.11 -13.90
CA TRP A 337 -10.31 10.94 -14.64
C TRP A 337 -10.55 12.32 -13.98
N MET A 338 -10.33 12.45 -12.67
CA MET A 338 -10.38 13.73 -11.97
C MET A 338 -9.14 14.58 -12.27
N LEU A 339 -7.99 13.93 -12.43
CA LEU A 339 -6.69 14.57 -12.68
C LEU A 339 -6.56 15.04 -14.13
N VAL A 340 -7.18 14.33 -15.09
CA VAL A 340 -7.11 14.64 -16.53
C VAL A 340 -7.49 16.08 -16.82
N ASP A 341 -8.63 16.54 -16.32
CA ASP A 341 -9.06 17.92 -16.51
C ASP A 341 -8.12 18.92 -15.82
N ALA A 342 -7.60 18.55 -14.64
CA ALA A 342 -6.69 19.39 -13.87
C ALA A 342 -5.36 19.63 -14.60
N TYR A 343 -4.69 18.58 -15.08
CA TYR A 343 -3.41 18.76 -15.79
C TYR A 343 -3.60 19.30 -17.21
N THR A 344 -4.74 19.02 -17.88
CA THR A 344 -5.04 19.56 -19.21
C THR A 344 -5.23 21.08 -19.17
N LYS A 345 -5.85 21.61 -18.11
CA LYS A 345 -6.01 23.05 -17.89
C LYS A 345 -4.73 23.73 -17.37
N ALA A 346 -3.96 23.02 -16.56
CA ALA A 346 -2.67 23.52 -16.06
C ALA A 346 -1.60 23.60 -17.17
N ASP A 347 -1.60 22.69 -18.14
CA ASP A 347 -0.76 22.79 -19.34
C ASP A 347 -1.58 22.71 -20.65
N PRO A 348 -2.00 23.84 -21.23
CA PRO A 348 -2.77 23.86 -22.47
C PRO A 348 -1.97 23.36 -23.70
N GLY A 349 -0.68 23.06 -23.51
CA GLY A 349 0.18 22.40 -24.48
C GLY A 349 0.77 23.34 -25.53
N LYS A 350 1.44 22.71 -26.51
CA LYS A 350 2.06 23.40 -27.65
C LYS A 350 1.03 23.70 -28.75
N ILE A 351 1.37 24.65 -29.62
CA ILE A 351 0.60 24.88 -30.85
C ILE A 351 0.83 23.68 -31.79
N PRO A 352 -0.23 23.03 -32.30
CA PRO A 352 -0.07 21.93 -33.26
C PRO A 352 0.81 22.36 -34.46
N GLY A 353 1.79 21.54 -34.83
CA GLY A 353 2.72 21.81 -35.94
C GLY A 353 3.87 22.79 -35.63
N ASN A 354 3.93 23.37 -34.43
CA ASN A 354 5.06 24.22 -34.00
C ASN A 354 5.60 23.76 -32.64
N PRO A 355 6.67 22.94 -32.61
CA PRO A 355 7.22 22.38 -31.37
C PRO A 355 7.91 23.43 -30.48
N PHE A 356 8.09 24.67 -30.96
CA PHE A 356 8.77 25.75 -30.24
C PHE A 356 7.80 26.80 -29.67
N SER A 357 6.49 26.71 -29.96
CA SER A 357 5.50 27.69 -29.50
C SER A 357 4.40 27.05 -28.68
N PHE A 358 4.04 27.69 -27.56
CA PHE A 358 2.94 27.27 -26.70
C PHE A 358 1.66 28.00 -27.06
N LYS A 359 0.50 27.38 -26.82
CA LYS A 359 -0.78 28.08 -26.97
C LYS A 359 -0.78 29.30 -26.05
N ALA A 360 -1.30 30.43 -26.55
CA ALA A 360 -1.43 31.68 -25.79
C ALA A 360 -2.57 31.63 -24.74
N VAL A 361 -2.84 30.44 -24.19
CA VAL A 361 -3.84 30.22 -23.14
C VAL A 361 -3.10 30.23 -21.81
N LYS A 362 -3.56 31.05 -20.86
CA LYS A 362 -2.99 31.09 -19.51
C LYS A 362 -3.27 29.75 -18.80
N PRO A 363 -2.27 29.14 -18.14
CA PRO A 363 -2.50 28.00 -17.26
C PRO A 363 -3.60 28.29 -16.23
N ASP A 364 -4.50 27.33 -16.05
CA ASP A 364 -5.53 27.36 -15.01
C ASP A 364 -5.28 26.24 -14.00
N TYR A 365 -4.98 26.63 -12.77
CA TYR A 365 -4.68 25.74 -11.65
C TYR A 365 -5.87 25.58 -10.68
N SER A 366 -7.04 26.13 -10.99
CA SER A 366 -8.21 26.10 -10.09
C SER A 366 -8.59 24.68 -9.69
N ILE A 367 -8.60 23.74 -10.63
CA ILE A 367 -8.94 22.33 -10.36
C ILE A 367 -7.84 21.62 -9.58
N VAL A 368 -6.56 21.96 -9.84
CA VAL A 368 -5.44 21.44 -9.04
C VAL A 368 -5.59 21.86 -7.58
N GLN A 369 -5.95 23.12 -7.33
CA GLN A 369 -6.20 23.64 -5.98
C GLN A 369 -7.45 23.00 -5.35
N GLU A 370 -8.53 22.84 -6.11
CA GLU A 370 -9.76 22.18 -5.65
C GLU A 370 -9.49 20.73 -5.20
N LEU A 371 -8.78 19.95 -6.02
CA LEU A 371 -8.42 18.57 -5.68
C LEU A 371 -7.42 18.50 -4.52
N PHE A 372 -6.51 19.47 -4.41
CA PHE A 372 -5.60 19.57 -3.27
C PHE A 372 -6.36 19.79 -1.95
N GLU A 373 -7.34 20.71 -1.93
CA GLU A 373 -8.19 20.92 -0.74
C GLU A 373 -9.02 19.67 -0.40
N LEU A 374 -9.57 18.98 -1.41
CA LEU A 374 -10.30 17.73 -1.22
C LEU A 374 -9.44 16.65 -0.53
N CYS A 375 -8.16 16.57 -0.87
CA CYS A 375 -7.24 15.58 -0.33
C CYS A 375 -6.73 15.87 1.09
N LYS A 376 -7.01 17.04 1.65
CA LYS A 376 -6.67 17.33 3.05
C LYS A 376 -7.58 16.58 4.03
N ASP A 377 -8.79 16.24 3.59
CA ASP A 377 -9.75 15.43 4.36
C ASP A 377 -10.44 14.39 3.44
N PRO A 378 -9.71 13.35 2.99
CA PRO A 378 -10.24 12.37 2.06
C PRO A 378 -11.25 11.40 2.71
N TYR A 379 -11.35 11.40 4.04
CA TYR A 379 -12.25 10.54 4.81
C TYR A 379 -13.52 11.25 5.25
N GLY A 380 -13.49 12.58 5.34
CA GLY A 380 -14.65 13.41 5.61
C GLY A 380 -15.71 13.39 4.53
N GLU A 381 -16.87 13.95 4.84
CA GLU A 381 -18.04 13.95 3.95
C GLU A 381 -17.91 14.91 2.75
N GLY A 382 -17.03 15.91 2.85
CA GLY A 382 -16.87 16.99 1.87
C GLY A 382 -18.09 17.91 1.76
N THR A 383 -18.05 18.89 0.85
CA THR A 383 -19.22 19.73 0.56
C THR A 383 -20.20 19.03 -0.38
N PRO A 384 -21.48 19.47 -0.48
CA PRO A 384 -22.43 18.92 -1.45
C PRO A 384 -21.91 18.95 -2.90
N GLU A 385 -21.16 20.00 -3.27
CA GLU A 385 -20.53 20.14 -4.59
C GLU A 385 -19.43 19.09 -4.78
N ASN A 386 -18.58 18.85 -3.78
CA ASN A 386 -17.57 17.79 -3.85
C ASN A 386 -18.22 16.41 -4.01
N GLN A 387 -19.31 16.15 -3.29
CA GLN A 387 -20.02 14.87 -3.38
C GLN A 387 -20.58 14.66 -4.79
N LYS A 388 -21.31 15.64 -5.32
CA LYS A 388 -21.87 15.58 -6.68
C LYS A 388 -20.80 15.42 -7.77
N LYS A 389 -19.65 16.06 -7.59
CA LYS A 389 -18.58 16.09 -8.59
C LYS A 389 -17.66 14.88 -8.52
N TYR A 390 -17.32 14.39 -7.32
CA TYR A 390 -16.22 13.45 -7.10
C TYR A 390 -16.62 12.16 -6.38
N TYR A 391 -17.70 12.14 -5.59
CA TYR A 391 -18.20 10.90 -4.95
C TYR A 391 -19.15 10.16 -5.89
N ARG A 392 -18.60 9.71 -7.02
CA ARG A 392 -19.34 9.04 -8.09
C ARG A 392 -18.45 8.09 -8.88
N ARG A 393 -19.07 7.19 -9.63
CA ARG A 393 -18.37 6.34 -10.61
C ARG A 393 -17.67 7.20 -11.67
N ALA A 394 -16.56 6.69 -12.19
CA ALA A 394 -15.87 7.29 -13.32
C ALA A 394 -16.79 7.32 -14.56
N PRO A 395 -16.73 8.37 -15.39
CA PRO A 395 -17.42 8.39 -16.68
C PRO A 395 -17.02 7.20 -17.56
N ALA A 396 -17.95 6.66 -18.34
CA ALA A 396 -17.73 5.44 -19.12
C ALA A 396 -16.58 5.58 -20.13
N GLU A 397 -16.44 6.77 -20.73
CA GLU A 397 -15.36 7.13 -21.64
C GLU A 397 -13.98 7.07 -20.97
N SER A 398 -13.89 7.37 -19.67
CA SER A 398 -12.63 7.36 -18.92
C SER A 398 -12.13 5.95 -18.62
N LEU A 399 -13.02 4.95 -18.60
CA LEU A 399 -12.68 3.55 -18.27
C LEU A 399 -11.91 2.82 -19.37
N SER A 400 -11.89 3.36 -20.59
CA SER A 400 -11.20 2.75 -21.75
C SER A 400 -10.18 3.66 -22.43
N ALA A 401 -10.15 4.95 -22.07
CA ALA A 401 -9.23 5.91 -22.66
C ALA A 401 -7.78 5.69 -22.19
N GLY A 402 -6.84 5.63 -23.14
CA GLY A 402 -5.41 5.67 -22.84
C GLY A 402 -5.01 6.99 -22.17
N GLY A 403 -4.14 6.92 -21.16
CA GLY A 403 -3.82 8.05 -20.29
C GLY A 403 -4.84 8.31 -19.18
N THR A 404 -5.90 7.51 -19.07
CA THR A 404 -6.87 7.56 -17.97
C THR A 404 -7.10 6.18 -17.34
N ALA A 405 -7.43 5.20 -18.17
CA ALA A 405 -7.58 3.81 -17.75
C ALA A 405 -6.21 3.17 -17.45
N PHE A 406 -5.22 3.42 -18.32
CA PHE A 406 -3.85 2.91 -18.24
C PHE A 406 -2.86 3.88 -18.91
N MET A 407 -1.60 3.80 -18.50
CA MET A 407 -0.44 4.54 -18.98
C MET A 407 0.48 3.59 -19.74
N SER A 408 0.97 4.02 -20.91
CA SER A 408 1.87 3.23 -21.77
C SER A 408 3.25 3.05 -21.14
#